data_AF-A0A1U9KLQ8-F1
#
_entry.id   AF-A0A1U9KLQ8-F1
#
_cell.length_a   1.000
_cell.length_b   1.000
_cell.length_c   1.000
_cell.angle_alpha   90.00
_cell.angle_beta   90.00
_cell.angle_gamma   90.00
#
_symmetry.space_group_name_H-M   'P 1'
#
loop_
_entity.id
_entity.type
_entity.pdbx_description
1 polymer ?
#
loop_
_entity_poly.entity_id
_entity_poly.type
_entity_poly.pdbx_seq_one_letter_code
_entity_poly.pdbx_strand_id
1 'polypeptide(L)'
;MLHVSVDLTGEEKMDAEIRSWLAFAVQKLSEIKVLAIALRQGRSAVADELADNRIALDSRRNSPRVNNPDCGLKTRQWSEVIPALTNIVSAARELRKQSG
;
A
#
# COMPACT_ATOMS: atom_id res chain seq x y z
N MET A 1 21.94 -3.20 2.32
CA MET A 1 20.56 -2.67 2.44
C MET A 1 20.58 -1.41 3.31
N LEU A 2 21.10 -0.29 2.81
CA LEU A 2 21.32 0.93 3.63
C LEU A 2 20.13 1.91 3.63
N HIS A 3 19.13 1.67 2.79
CA HIS A 3 17.99 2.59 2.58
C HIS A 3 16.65 2.01 3.03
N VAL A 4 16.70 0.93 3.80
CA VAL A 4 15.52 0.30 4.40
C VAL A 4 15.82 0.06 5.87
N SER A 5 14.76 0.00 6.67
CA SER A 5 14.84 -0.42 8.07
C SER A 5 15.48 -1.82 8.18
N VAL A 6 16.02 -2.12 9.37
CA VAL A 6 16.89 -3.29 9.58
C VAL A 6 16.07 -4.59 9.65
N ASP A 7 15.14 -4.68 10.61
CA ASP A 7 14.39 -5.92 10.87
C ASP A 7 12.93 -5.62 11.26
N LEU A 8 12.00 -6.28 10.59
CA LEU A 8 10.56 -6.14 10.81
C LEU A 8 10.09 -6.80 12.12
N THR A 9 10.85 -7.75 12.67
CA THR A 9 10.48 -8.45 13.91
C THR A 9 10.37 -7.51 15.11
N GLY A 10 11.10 -6.39 15.10
CA GLY A 10 11.04 -5.36 16.14
C GLY A 10 9.77 -4.49 16.13
N GLU A 11 8.93 -4.59 15.11
CA GLU A 11 7.71 -3.77 14.97
C GLU A 11 6.51 -4.40 15.70
N GLU A 12 6.57 -4.51 17.02
CA GLU A 12 5.57 -5.23 17.85
C GLU A 12 4.18 -4.60 17.84
N LYS A 13 4.09 -3.27 17.75
CA LYS A 13 2.82 -2.52 17.80
C LYS A 13 2.07 -2.50 16.48
N MET A 14 2.66 -3.01 15.41
CA MET A 14 2.04 -3.02 14.09
C MET A 14 0.94 -4.07 13.99
N ASP A 15 -0.15 -3.71 13.31
CA ASP A 15 -1.20 -4.63 12.95
C ASP A 15 -0.64 -5.80 12.12
N ALA A 16 -1.05 -7.03 12.44
CA ALA A 16 -0.47 -8.24 11.85
C ALA A 16 -0.73 -8.35 10.33
N GLU A 17 -1.89 -7.87 9.87
CA GLU A 17 -2.22 -7.83 8.44
C GLU A 17 -1.23 -6.91 7.70
N ILE A 18 -1.03 -5.70 8.21
CA ILE A 18 -0.09 -4.73 7.62
C ILE A 18 1.35 -5.24 7.69
N ARG A 19 1.74 -5.85 8.81
CA ARG A 19 3.07 -6.44 8.98
C ARG A 19 3.36 -7.50 7.92
N SER A 20 2.36 -8.31 7.55
CA SER A 20 2.52 -9.35 6.52
C SER A 20 2.87 -8.79 5.14
N TRP A 21 2.58 -7.51 4.86
CA TRP A 21 2.83 -6.88 3.57
C TRP A 21 4.23 -6.26 3.42
N LEU A 22 5.00 -6.24 4.49
CA LEU A 22 6.28 -5.52 4.56
C LEU A 22 7.46 -6.49 4.64
N ALA A 23 8.62 -5.99 4.21
CA ALA A 23 9.90 -6.68 4.36
C ALA A 23 11.01 -5.64 4.57
N PHE A 24 11.78 -5.80 5.63
CA PHE A 24 12.96 -4.97 5.95
C PHE A 24 14.25 -5.67 5.50
N ALA A 25 15.43 -5.16 5.85
CA ALA A 25 16.70 -5.69 5.34
C ALA A 25 16.86 -7.20 5.60
N VAL A 26 16.56 -7.67 6.82
CA VAL A 26 16.66 -9.09 7.20
C VAL A 26 15.69 -9.96 6.39
N GLN A 27 14.43 -9.55 6.27
CA GLN A 27 13.43 -10.29 5.49
C GLN A 27 13.81 -10.32 4.00
N LYS A 28 14.32 -9.21 3.44
CA LYS A 28 14.77 -9.13 2.04
C LYS A 28 15.94 -10.06 1.73
N LEU A 29 16.87 -10.26 2.67
CA LEU A 29 17.93 -11.24 2.50
C LEU A 29 17.37 -12.67 2.46
N SER A 30 16.34 -12.95 3.26
CA SER A 30 15.63 -14.23 3.23
C SER A 30 14.89 -14.43 1.90
N GLU A 31 14.22 -13.39 1.37
CA GLU A 31 13.59 -13.42 0.04
C GLU A 31 14.61 -13.73 -1.07
N ILE A 32 15.79 -13.11 -1.06
CA ILE A 32 16.85 -13.39 -2.02
C ILE A 32 17.29 -14.86 -1.94
N LYS A 33 17.41 -15.42 -0.73
CA LYS A 33 17.73 -16.84 -0.54
C LYS A 33 16.66 -17.75 -1.16
N VAL A 34 15.37 -17.47 -0.91
CA VAL A 34 14.24 -18.21 -1.50
C VAL A 34 14.31 -18.17 -3.03
N LEU A 35 14.50 -16.98 -3.61
CA LEU A 35 14.63 -16.84 -5.07
C LEU A 35 15.84 -17.57 -5.63
N ALA A 36 16.98 -17.55 -4.93
CA ALA A 36 18.17 -18.29 -5.33
C ALA A 36 17.94 -19.82 -5.32
N ILE A 37 17.20 -20.34 -4.34
CA ILE A 37 16.80 -21.76 -4.30
C ILE A 37 15.87 -22.06 -5.48
N ALA A 38 14.85 -21.24 -5.70
CA ALA A 38 13.89 -21.41 -6.80
C ALA A 38 14.59 -21.47 -8.17
N LEU A 39 15.61 -20.63 -8.39
CA LEU A 39 16.38 -20.60 -9.63
C LEU A 39 17.25 -21.84 -9.82
N ARG A 40 17.79 -22.42 -8.72
CA ARG A 40 18.68 -23.58 -8.78
C ARG A 40 17.95 -24.91 -8.78
N GLN A 41 16.82 -24.99 -8.06
CA GLN A 41 16.13 -26.23 -7.71
C GLN A 41 14.68 -26.28 -8.23
N GLY A 42 14.22 -25.20 -8.87
CA GLY A 42 12.85 -25.07 -9.38
C GLY A 42 11.89 -24.49 -8.34
N ARG A 43 10.75 -23.98 -8.82
CA ARG A 43 9.74 -23.33 -7.96
C ARG A 43 9.08 -24.28 -6.96
N SER A 44 9.02 -25.57 -7.25
CA SER A 44 8.47 -26.57 -6.34
C SER A 44 9.27 -26.68 -5.04
N ALA A 45 10.58 -26.39 -5.07
CA ALA A 45 11.44 -26.41 -3.88
C ALA A 45 11.15 -25.27 -2.89
N VAL A 46 10.35 -24.28 -3.30
CA VAL A 46 9.96 -23.13 -2.47
C VAL A 46 8.45 -22.85 -2.58
N ALA A 47 7.65 -23.90 -2.79
CA ALA A 47 6.23 -23.77 -3.08
C ALA A 47 5.47 -23.08 -1.92
N ASP A 48 5.83 -23.42 -0.69
CA ASP A 48 5.19 -22.89 0.51
C ASP A 48 5.50 -21.40 0.69
N GLU A 49 6.77 -20.98 0.53
CA GLU A 49 7.15 -19.56 0.62
C GLU A 49 6.47 -18.71 -0.46
N LEU A 50 6.29 -19.27 -1.67
CA LEU A 50 5.56 -18.59 -2.75
C LEU A 50 4.06 -18.52 -2.49
N ALA A 51 3.47 -19.55 -1.87
CA ALA A 51 2.07 -19.56 -1.47
C ALA A 51 1.80 -18.51 -0.37
N ASP A 52 2.66 -18.44 0.64
CA ASP A 52 2.57 -17.43 1.71
C ASP A 52 2.72 -16.01 1.16
N ASN A 53 3.67 -15.79 0.25
CA ASN A 53 3.82 -14.51 -0.43
C ASN A 53 2.56 -14.14 -1.25
N ARG A 54 1.93 -15.12 -1.91
CA ARG A 54 0.69 -14.91 -2.66
C ARG A 54 -0.44 -14.44 -1.75
N ILE A 55 -0.61 -15.10 -0.60
CA ILE A 55 -1.62 -14.74 0.40
C ILE A 55 -1.39 -13.30 0.90
N ALA A 56 -0.15 -12.91 1.20
CA ALA A 56 0.19 -11.55 1.60
C ALA A 56 -0.10 -10.51 0.50
N LEU A 57 0.21 -10.82 -0.77
CA LEU A 57 -0.09 -9.94 -1.90
C LEU A 57 -1.59 -9.77 -2.12
N ASP A 58 -2.35 -10.87 -2.07
CA ASP A 58 -3.79 -10.87 -2.34
C ASP A 58 -4.57 -10.18 -1.21
N SER A 59 -4.17 -10.37 0.06
CA SER A 59 -4.76 -9.63 1.19
C SER A 59 -4.53 -8.12 1.05
N ARG A 60 -3.33 -7.67 0.70
CA ARG A 60 -3.05 -6.25 0.46
C ARG A 60 -3.87 -5.67 -0.68
N ARG A 61 -3.93 -6.39 -1.81
CA ARG A 61 -4.64 -5.93 -3.02
C ARG A 61 -6.12 -5.72 -2.78
N ASN A 62 -6.73 -6.54 -1.93
CA ASN A 62 -8.16 -6.50 -1.65
C ASN A 62 -8.51 -5.74 -0.37
N SER A 63 -7.51 -5.23 0.38
CA SER A 63 -7.75 -4.56 1.65
C SER A 63 -8.49 -3.22 1.47
N PRO A 64 -9.56 -2.95 2.23
CA PRO A 64 -10.23 -1.65 2.23
C PRO A 64 -9.33 -0.53 2.76
N ARG A 65 -8.26 -0.87 3.50
CA ARG A 65 -7.22 0.08 3.93
C ARG A 65 -6.40 0.61 2.74
N VAL A 66 -6.31 -0.16 1.65
CA VAL A 66 -5.61 0.21 0.40
C VAL A 66 -6.59 0.82 -0.62
N ASN A 67 -7.79 0.24 -0.75
CA ASN A 67 -8.81 0.66 -1.71
C ASN A 67 -9.93 1.45 -1.02
N ASN A 68 -9.63 2.65 -0.50
CA ASN A 68 -10.67 3.50 0.08
C ASN A 68 -11.46 4.21 -1.03
N PRO A 69 -12.77 3.91 -1.24
CA PRO A 69 -13.58 4.57 -2.26
C PRO A 69 -13.74 6.08 -2.03
N ASP A 70 -13.60 6.53 -0.78
CA ASP A 70 -13.79 7.92 -0.35
C ASP A 70 -12.56 8.81 -0.59
N CYS A 71 -11.46 8.29 -1.13
CA CYS A 71 -10.31 9.09 -1.57
C CYS A 71 -10.63 9.88 -2.86
N GLY A 72 -11.66 10.72 -2.76
CA GLY A 72 -12.46 11.26 -3.86
C GLY A 72 -11.74 12.04 -4.94
N LEU A 73 -10.47 12.43 -4.78
CA LEU A 73 -9.72 13.06 -5.88
C LEU A 73 -9.16 12.05 -6.88
N LYS A 74 -8.96 10.78 -6.49
CA LYS A 74 -8.51 9.72 -7.40
C LYS A 74 -9.65 8.92 -8.02
N THR A 75 -10.83 8.92 -7.39
CA THR A 75 -11.97 8.08 -7.78
C THR A 75 -13.11 8.85 -8.44
N ARG A 76 -13.18 10.19 -8.34
CA ARG A 76 -14.21 11.00 -9.01
C ARG A 76 -13.88 11.25 -10.48
N GLN A 77 -14.91 11.25 -11.31
CA GLN A 77 -14.81 11.61 -12.73
C GLN A 77 -14.82 13.14 -12.93
N TRP A 78 -14.34 13.62 -14.07
CA TRP A 78 -14.33 15.05 -14.41
C TRP A 78 -15.71 15.71 -14.31
N SER A 79 -16.78 14.98 -14.65
CA SER A 79 -18.17 15.42 -14.52
C SER A 79 -18.59 15.71 -13.08
N GLU A 80 -17.91 15.12 -12.10
CA GLU A 80 -18.16 15.32 -10.66
C GLU A 80 -17.16 16.33 -10.08
N VAL A 81 -15.90 16.29 -10.53
CA VAL A 81 -14.81 17.16 -10.04
C VAL A 81 -15.04 18.62 -10.43
N ILE A 82 -15.42 18.90 -11.67
CA ILE A 82 -15.59 20.27 -12.16
C ILE A 82 -16.70 21.02 -11.39
N PRO A 83 -17.91 20.46 -11.20
CA PRO A 83 -18.94 21.11 -10.39
C PRO A 83 -18.52 21.29 -8.93
N ALA A 84 -17.88 20.28 -8.32
CA ALA A 84 -17.43 20.36 -6.93
C ALA A 84 -16.41 21.49 -6.70
N LEU A 85 -15.42 21.62 -7.58
CA LEU A 85 -14.44 22.70 -7.53
C LEU A 85 -15.07 24.07 -7.79
N THR A 86 -16.00 24.15 -8.74
CA THR A 86 -16.73 25.39 -9.04
C THR A 86 -17.52 25.87 -7.83
N ASN A 87 -18.20 24.97 -7.12
CA ASN A 87 -18.96 25.27 -5.91
C ASN A 87 -18.04 25.78 -4.79
N ILE A 88 -16.91 25.09 -4.54
CA ILE A 88 -15.94 25.48 -3.52
C ILE A 88 -15.34 26.87 -3.80
N VAL A 89 -14.94 27.13 -5.05
CA VAL A 89 -14.38 28.43 -5.45
C VAL A 89 -15.41 29.55 -5.33
N SER A 90 -16.67 29.28 -5.69
CA SER A 90 -17.76 30.26 -5.58
C SER A 90 -18.05 30.61 -4.12
N ALA A 91 -18.20 29.61 -3.25
CA ALA A 91 -18.38 29.83 -1.81
C ALA A 91 -17.20 30.61 -1.20
N ALA A 92 -15.95 30.29 -1.58
CA ALA A 92 -14.78 31.00 -1.11
C ALA A 92 -14.76 32.49 -1.55
N ARG A 93 -15.22 32.79 -2.77
CA ARG A 93 -15.34 34.18 -3.26
C ARG A 93 -16.39 34.97 -2.49
N GLU A 94 -17.53 34.36 -2.17
CA GLU A 94 -18.60 34.99 -1.39
C GLU A 94 -18.15 35.33 0.02
N LEU A 95 -17.53 34.38 0.72
CA LEU A 95 -17.00 34.61 2.07
C LEU A 95 -15.96 35.74 2.09
N ARG A 96 -15.10 35.82 1.06
CA ARG A 96 -14.11 36.90 0.95
C ARG A 96 -14.76 38.27 0.75
N LYS A 97 -15.87 38.35 0.02
CA LYS A 97 -16.64 39.61 -0.15
C LYS A 97 -17.37 40.03 1.13
N GLN A 98 -17.75 39.09 1.98
CA GLN A 98 -18.41 39.38 3.26
C GLN A 98 -17.42 39.77 4.37
N SER A 99 -16.15 39.40 4.21
CA SER A 99 -15.09 39.60 5.20
C SER A 99 -14.15 40.77 4.87
N GLY A 100 -14.43 41.53 3.81
CA GLY A 100 -13.70 42.74 3.41
C GLY A 100 -14.64 43.91 3.34
#